data_AF-A0A2N2I1X2-F1
#
_entry.id   AF-A0A2N2I1X2-F1
#
_cell.length_a   1.000
_cell.length_b   1.000
_cell.length_c   1.000
_cell.angle_alpha   90.00
_cell.angle_beta   90.00
_cell.angle_gamma   90.00
#
_symmetry.space_group_name_H-M   'P 1'
#
loop_
_entity.id
_entity.type
_entity.pdbx_description
1 polymer ?
#
loop_
_entity_poly.entity_id
_entity_poly.type
_entity_poly.pdbx_seq_one_letter_code
_entity_poly.pdbx_strand_id
1 'polypeptide(L)' 'MLNKININPQKKNLIVYIFLVIVTIAVYWQVNQHDFINCDDSVYVTENLHVQSGITLDGIRWAFSTTYA' A
#
# COMPACT_ATOMS: atom_id res chain seq x y z
N MET A 1 -17.05 -25.82 -39.42
CA MET A 1 -15.64 -26.07 -38.99
C MET A 1 -15.03 -24.74 -38.62
N LEU A 2 -14.65 -24.54 -37.36
CA LEU A 2 -13.98 -23.31 -36.92
C LEU A 2 -12.55 -23.28 -37.48
N ASN A 3 -12.22 -22.23 -38.23
CA ASN A 3 -10.86 -22.00 -38.71
C ASN A 3 -9.92 -21.84 -37.49
N LYS A 4 -8.94 -22.73 -37.38
CA LYS A 4 -7.87 -22.59 -36.38
C LYS A 4 -7.01 -21.39 -36.78
N ILE A 5 -7.13 -20.30 -36.04
CA ILE A 5 -6.27 -19.13 -36.21
C ILE A 5 -4.85 -19.55 -35.78
N ASN A 6 -3.94 -19.65 -36.74
CA ASN A 6 -2.55 -19.96 -36.49
C ASN A 6 -1.79 -18.69 -36.07
N ILE A 7 -1.77 -18.39 -34.77
CA ILE A 7 -1.04 -17.24 -34.22
C ILE A 7 0.37 -17.67 -33.83
N ASN A 8 1.38 -16.95 -34.33
CA ASN A 8 2.80 -17.11 -33.96
C ASN A 8 2.97 -17.05 -32.41
N PRO A 9 3.73 -17.97 -31.79
CA PRO A 9 4.02 -17.96 -30.35
C PRO A 9 4.42 -16.59 -29.78
N GLN A 10 5.25 -15.82 -30.49
CA GLN A 10 5.66 -14.46 -30.07
C GLN A 10 4.48 -13.49 -30.01
N LYS A 11 3.58 -13.56 -31.01
CA LYS A 11 2.35 -12.76 -31.04
C LYS A 11 1.38 -13.17 -29.92
N LYS A 12 1.30 -14.46 -29.58
CA LYS A 12 0.50 -14.94 -28.44
C LYS A 12 1.01 -14.36 -27.12
N ASN A 13 2.33 -14.41 -26.90
CA ASN A 13 2.93 -13.85 -25.69
C ASN A 13 2.67 -12.35 -25.59
N LEU A 14 2.79 -11.61 -26.70
CA LEU A 14 2.47 -10.19 -26.74
C LEU A 14 1.01 -9.90 -26.38
N ILE A 15 0.06 -10.69 -26.88
CA ILE A 15 -1.36 -10.56 -26.52
C ILE A 15 -1.56 -10.77 -25.02
N VAL A 16 -0.93 -11.79 -24.44
CA VAL A 16 -1.02 -12.05 -22.99
C VAL A 16 -0.45 -10.88 -22.20
N TYR A 17 0.70 -10.33 -22.59
CA TYR A 17 1.29 -9.19 -21.90
C TYR A 17 0.41 -7.94 -21.97
N ILE A 18 -0.13 -7.62 -23.15
CA ILE A 18 -1.05 -6.49 -23.32
C ILE A 18 -2.31 -6.69 -22.47
N PHE A 19 -2.87 -7.90 -22.47
CA PHE A 19 -4.04 -8.22 -21.68
C PHE A 19 -3.78 -8.03 -20.17
N LEU A 20 -2.64 -8.52 -19.67
CA LEU A 20 -2.26 -8.34 -18.26
C LEU A 20 -2.10 -6.87 -17.89
N VAL A 21 -1.47 -6.06 -18.75
CA VAL A 21 -1.34 -4.60 -18.53
C VAL A 21 -2.71 -3.94 -18.48
N ILE A 22 -3.60 -4.25 -19.42
CA ILE A 22 -4.94 -3.67 -19.47
C ILE A 22 -5.75 -4.04 -18.23
N VAL A 23 -5.73 -5.31 -17.81
CA VAL A 23 -6.46 -5.77 -16.62
C VAL A 23 -5.91 -5.10 -15.35
N THR A 24 -4.59 -4.96 -15.24
CA THR A 24 -3.95 -4.27 -14.12
C THR A 24 -4.40 -2.80 -14.07
N ILE A 25 -4.33 -2.09 -15.19
CA ILE A 25 -4.79 -0.70 -15.28
C ILE A 25 -6.28 -0.62 -14.91
N ALA A 26 -7.12 -1.51 -15.42
CA ALA A 26 -8.56 -1.48 -15.16
C ALA A 26 -8.90 -1.67 -13.67
N VAL A 27 -8.23 -2.62 -12.99
CA VAL A 27 -8.42 -2.86 -11.54
C VAL A 27 -7.96 -1.66 -10.72
N TYR A 28 -6.80 -1.09 -11.05
CA TYR A 28 -6.22 0.02 -10.30
C TYR A 28 -6.70 1.40 -10.76
N TRP A 29 -7.53 1.49 -11.82
CA TRP A 29 -7.99 2.77 -12.37
C TRP A 29 -8.71 3.61 -11.33
N GLN A 30 -9.51 2.97 -10.47
CA GLN A 30 -10.27 3.65 -9.43
C GLN A 30 -9.38 4.33 -8.37
N VAL A 31 -8.11 3.94 -8.21
CA VAL A 31 -7.22 4.50 -7.18
C VAL A 31 -7.06 6.02 -7.33
N ASN A 32 -7.13 6.56 -8.54
CA ASN A 32 -7.02 8.02 -8.74
C ASN A 32 -8.21 8.82 -8.17
N GLN A 33 -9.34 8.17 -7.86
CA GLN A 33 -10.53 8.80 -7.29
C GLN A 33 -10.65 8.62 -5.77
N HIS A 34 -9.74 7.87 -5.15
CA HIS A 34 -9.75 7.68 -3.70
C HIS A 34 -8.95 8.79 -3.03
N ASP A 35 -9.48 9.32 -1.93
CA ASP A 35 -8.75 10.26 -1.09
C ASP A 35 -7.64 9.55 -0.31
N PHE A 36 -6.64 10.33 0.11
CA PHE A 36 -5.66 9.85 1.08
C PHE A 36 -6.32 9.72 2.45
N ILE A 37 -6.16 8.54 3.05
CA ILE A 37 -6.51 8.32 4.46
C ILE A 37 -5.27 8.59 5.32
N ASN A 38 -5.50 9.22 6.47
CA ASN A 38 -4.44 9.37 7.47
C ASN A 38 -4.28 8.03 8.21
N CYS A 39 -3.29 7.24 7.81
CA CYS A 39 -2.94 5.97 8.46
C CYS A 39 -1.93 6.14 9.60
N ASP A 40 -1.47 7.34 9.88
CA ASP A 40 -0.50 7.57 10.96
C ASP A 40 -1.19 7.43 12.33
N ASP A 41 -0.44 6.92 13.30
CA ASP A 41 -0.90 6.79 14.68
C ASP A 41 -0.65 8.08 15.45
N SER A 42 -1.60 9.02 15.34
CA SER A 42 -1.47 10.31 16.03
C SER A 42 -1.47 10.15 17.55
N VAL A 43 -2.18 9.15 18.08
CA VAL A 43 -2.34 8.90 19.52
C VAL A 43 -1.00 8.55 20.16
N TYR A 44 -0.23 7.66 19.52
CA TYR A 44 1.01 7.13 20.09
C TYR A 44 2.25 7.97 19.78
N VAL A 45 2.20 8.79 18.72
CA VAL A 45 3.34 9.61 18.32
C VAL A 45 3.12 11.08 18.68
N THR A 46 2.14 11.73 18.04
CA THR A 46 2.00 13.19 18.13
C THR A 46 1.23 13.64 19.36
N GLU A 47 0.30 12.85 19.86
CA GLU A 47 -0.56 13.17 21.00
C GLU A 47 -0.04 12.53 22.30
N ASN A 48 0.96 11.66 22.23
CA ASN A 48 1.53 11.03 23.39
C ASN A 48 2.30 12.06 24.25
N LEU A 49 1.81 12.30 25.46
CA LEU A 49 2.37 13.28 26.39
C LEU A 49 3.83 12.98 26.76
N HIS A 50 4.22 11.71 26.84
CA HIS A 50 5.60 11.34 27.11
C HIS A 50 6.51 11.75 25.94
N VAL A 51 6.04 11.62 24.70
CA VAL A 51 6.76 12.09 23.50
C VAL A 51 6.80 13.61 23.44
N GLN A 52 5.66 14.29 23.65
CA GLN A 52 5.59 15.76 23.64
C GLN A 52 6.44 16.41 24.73
N SER A 53 6.62 15.74 25.88
CA SER A 53 7.44 16.24 26.99
C SER A 53 8.95 16.31 26.67
N GLY A 54 9.38 15.77 25.53
CA GLY A 54 10.78 15.67 25.14
C GLY A 54 11.52 14.57 25.93
N ILE A 55 12.85 14.63 25.93
CA ILE A 55 13.67 13.62 26.62
C ILE A 55 13.66 13.90 28.12
N THR A 56 12.83 13.15 28.85
CA THR A 56 12.73 13.19 30.31
C THR A 56 13.05 11.81 30.91
N LEU A 57 13.48 11.77 32.18
CA LEU A 57 13.72 10.51 32.88
C LEU A 57 12.45 9.66 32.99
N ASP A 58 11.30 10.29 33.19
CA ASP A 58 10.01 9.60 33.26
C ASP A 58 9.57 9.10 31.88
N GLY A 59 9.80 9.87 30.82
CA GLY A 59 9.59 9.42 29.44
C GLY A 59 10.47 8.22 29.06
N ILE A 60 11.75 8.23 29.46
CA ILE A 60 12.66 7.08 29.26
C ILE A 60 12.13 5.85 30.00
N ARG A 61 11.78 5.98 31.29
CA ARG A 61 11.22 4.86 32.06
C ARG A 61 9.95 4.30 31.44
N TRP A 62 9.03 5.16 31.02
CA TRP A 62 7.81 4.79 30.34
C TRP A 62 8.09 4.02 29.04
N ALA A 63 8.99 4.52 28.19
CA ALA A 63 9.32 3.89 26.90
C ALA A 63 9.84 2.45 27.03
N PHE A 64 10.53 2.13 28.14
CA PHE A 64 11.07 0.78 28.39
C PHE A 64 10.16 -0.11 29.26
N SER A 65 9.03 0.40 29.74
CA SER A 65 8.12 -0.36 30.62
C SER A 65 6.70 -0.53 30.07
N THR A 66 6.29 0.33 29.13
CA THR A 66 4.95 0.27 28.55
C THR A 66 4.82 -0.87 27.53
N THR A 67 3.63 -1.49 27.45
CA THR A 67 3.31 -2.56 26.47
C THR A 67 2.35 -2.10 25.38
N TYR A 68 1.84 -0.89 25.52
CA TYR A 68 1.07 -0.13 24.56
C TYR A 68 1.51 1.33 24.69
N ALA A 69 1.51 2.09 23.60
CA ALA A 69 1.80 3.53 23.68
C ALA A 69 0.51 4.33 23.75
#